data_AF-A0A497Q9U1-F1
#
_entry.id   AF-A0A497Q9U1-F1
#
_cell.length_a   1.000
_cell.length_b   1.000
_cell.length_c   1.000
_cell.angle_alpha   90.00
_cell.angle_beta   90.00
_cell.angle_gamma   90.00
#
_symmetry.space_group_name_H-M   'P 1'
#
loop_
_entity.id
_entity.type
_entity.pdbx_description
1 polymer ?
#
loop_
_entity_poly.entity_id
_entity_poly.type
_entity_poly.pdbx_seq_one_letter_code
_entity_poly.pdbx_strand_id
1 'polypeptide(L)'
;MSGNRSTLAYIESGRIMNASRSTLGYFENGTVMNASRSTIGYISGSTIMNSSRSTIGYVERDCILSGSRSTRFYIRGGRIERSNGSTIGYYDGSEDIKALAAYIVFFSGWW
;
A
#
# COMPACT_ATOMS: atom_id res chain seq x y z
N MET A 1 6.22 25.27 -9.13
CA MET A 1 5.04 25.20 -8.23
C MET A 1 5.31 24.16 -7.15
N SER A 2 5.84 24.56 -6.00
CA SER A 2 6.11 23.67 -4.87
C SER A 2 4.84 23.52 -4.04
N GLY A 3 3.91 22.69 -4.51
CA GLY A 3 2.76 22.29 -3.72
C GLY A 3 3.26 21.41 -2.58
N ASN A 4 2.94 21.77 -1.34
CA ASN A 4 3.32 21.06 -0.12
C ASN A 4 2.65 19.67 -0.11
N ARG A 5 3.21 18.71 -0.87
CA ARG A 5 2.76 17.33 -0.96
C ARG A 5 3.41 16.56 0.18
N SER A 6 2.64 16.26 1.22
CA SER A 6 3.10 15.35 2.27
C SER A 6 3.11 13.92 1.72
N THR A 7 4.23 13.50 1.15
CA THR A 7 4.46 12.11 0.74
C THR A 7 4.40 11.22 1.97
N LEU A 8 3.49 10.24 1.97
CA LEU A 8 3.23 9.42 3.17
C LEU A 8 4.09 8.18 3.25
N ALA A 9 4.48 7.66 2.09
CA ALA A 9 5.36 6.51 1.99
C ALA A 9 6.33 6.68 0.82
N TYR A 10 7.51 6.12 1.01
CA TYR A 10 8.51 5.91 -0.04
C TYR A 10 8.72 4.42 -0.23
N ILE A 11 8.76 3.99 -1.49
CA ILE A 11 9.03 2.61 -1.87
C ILE A 11 10.30 2.60 -2.69
N GLU A 12 11.33 1.93 -2.17
CA GLU A 12 12.64 1.88 -2.80
C GLU A 12 13.23 0.48 -2.68
N SER A 13 13.47 -0.17 -3.81
CA SER A 13 14.04 -1.54 -3.89
C SER A 13 13.36 -2.53 -2.92
N GLY A 14 12.01 -2.51 -2.87
CA GLY A 14 11.21 -3.38 -2.00
C GLY A 14 11.12 -2.91 -0.54
N ARG A 15 11.79 -1.83 -0.13
CA ARG A 15 11.66 -1.25 1.21
C ARG A 15 10.48 -0.29 1.26
N ILE A 16 9.63 -0.43 2.28
CA ILE A 16 8.52 0.49 2.57
C ILE A 16 8.98 1.40 3.71
N MET A 17 9.00 2.70 3.47
CA MET A 17 9.45 3.72 4.43
C MET A 17 8.37 4.77 4.66
N ASN A 18 8.34 5.36 5.86
CA ASN A 18 7.47 6.49 6.17
C ASN A 18 8.03 7.82 5.62
N ALA A 19 7.30 8.92 5.85
CA ALA A 19 7.71 10.27 5.45
C ALA A 19 9.10 10.69 5.99
N SER A 20 9.49 10.20 7.17
CA SER A 20 10.80 10.43 7.80
C SER A 20 11.90 9.49 7.31
N ARG A 21 11.66 8.70 6.26
CA ARG A 21 12.57 7.68 5.70
C ARG A 21 12.92 6.53 6.67
N SER A 22 12.18 6.36 7.76
CA SER A 22 12.31 5.18 8.61
C SER A 22 11.64 3.99 7.94
N THR A 23 12.32 2.84 7.93
CA THR A 23 11.77 1.59 7.37
C THR A 23 10.61 1.08 8.22
N LEU A 24 9.45 0.92 7.60
CA LEU A 24 8.26 0.30 8.20
C LEU A 24 8.26 -1.22 7.95
N GLY A 25 8.71 -1.62 6.77
CA GLY A 25 8.72 -3.01 6.34
C GLY A 25 9.25 -3.21 4.93
N TYR A 26 8.96 -4.37 4.37
CA TYR A 26 9.45 -4.80 3.08
C TYR A 26 8.33 -5.47 2.27
N PHE A 27 8.38 -5.28 0.96
CA PHE A 27 7.57 -5.99 -0.02
C PHE A 27 8.49 -6.66 -1.03
N GLU A 28 8.53 -8.00 -1.01
CA GLU A 28 9.44 -8.79 -1.83
C GLU A 28 8.69 -10.00 -2.40
N ASN A 29 8.64 -10.11 -3.73
CA ASN A 29 8.01 -11.23 -4.45
C ASN A 29 6.59 -11.57 -3.97
N GLY A 30 5.78 -10.55 -3.68
CA GLY A 30 4.42 -10.73 -3.18
C GLY A 30 4.32 -11.03 -1.67
N THR A 31 5.42 -11.03 -0.92
CA THR A 31 5.42 -11.19 0.53
C THR A 31 5.57 -9.84 1.22
N VAL A 32 4.72 -9.58 2.21
CA VAL A 32 4.77 -8.37 3.04
C VAL A 32 5.40 -8.73 4.39
N MET A 33 6.47 -8.03 4.76
CA MET A 33 7.20 -8.23 6.02
C MET A 33 7.27 -6.94 6.83
N ASN A 34 7.22 -7.05 8.15
CA ASN A 34 7.49 -5.91 9.03
C ASN A 34 8.98 -5.54 9.05
N ALA A 35 9.35 -4.46 9.76
CA ALA A 35 10.74 -4.00 9.90
C ALA A 35 11.69 -5.09 10.44
N SER A 36 11.19 -6.00 11.27
CA SER A 36 11.91 -7.17 11.82
C SER A 36 11.92 -8.38 10.88
N ARG A 37 11.54 -8.23 9.60
CA ARG A 37 11.51 -9.29 8.58
C ARG A 37 10.54 -10.45 8.87
N SER A 38 9.60 -10.28 9.80
CA SER A 38 8.53 -11.27 10.00
C SER A 38 7.42 -11.05 8.98
N THR A 39 6.92 -12.13 8.36
CA THR A 39 5.82 -12.06 7.41
C THR A 39 4.52 -11.67 8.10
N ILE A 40 3.88 -10.62 7.58
CA ILE A 40 2.60 -10.10 8.08
C ILE A 40 1.46 -10.23 7.06
N GLY A 41 1.78 -10.51 5.80
CA GLY A 41 0.79 -10.72 4.75
C GLY A 41 1.40 -11.07 3.41
N TYR A 42 0.52 -11.23 2.43
CA TYR A 42 0.88 -11.59 1.06
C TYR A 42 0.01 -10.83 0.06
N ILE A 43 0.56 -10.53 -1.12
CA ILE A 43 -0.15 -10.05 -2.29
C ILE A 43 0.22 -10.95 -3.47
N SER A 44 -0.71 -11.80 -3.87
CA SER A 44 -0.52 -12.76 -4.96
C SER A 44 -1.56 -12.54 -6.05
N GLY A 45 -1.12 -12.32 -7.29
CA GLY A 45 -1.99 -11.83 -8.36
C GLY A 45 -2.64 -10.50 -7.96
N SER A 46 -3.97 -10.48 -7.89
CA SER A 46 -4.78 -9.37 -7.37
C SER A 46 -5.24 -9.57 -5.92
N THR A 47 -4.91 -10.68 -5.26
CA THR A 47 -5.44 -11.01 -3.92
C THR A 47 -4.50 -10.55 -2.83
N ILE A 48 -5.04 -9.84 -1.83
CA ILE A 48 -4.35 -9.44 -0.60
C ILE A 48 -4.78 -10.39 0.52
N MET A 49 -3.80 -10.97 1.21
CA MET A 49 -4.01 -11.93 2.29
C MET A 49 -3.26 -11.53 3.56
N ASN A 50 -3.82 -11.88 4.72
CA ASN A 50 -3.11 -11.78 5.99
C ASN A 50 -2.02 -12.87 6.13
N SER A 51 -1.28 -12.87 7.25
CA SER A 51 -0.23 -13.86 7.53
C SER A 51 -0.73 -15.31 7.57
N SER A 52 -2.00 -15.52 7.94
CA SER A 52 -2.69 -16.82 7.91
C SER A 52 -3.21 -17.22 6.52
N ARG A 53 -2.88 -16.45 5.47
CA ARG A 53 -3.32 -16.67 4.07
C ARG A 53 -4.83 -16.55 3.85
N SER A 54 -5.57 -15.91 4.75
CA SER A 54 -6.97 -15.57 4.50
C SER A 54 -7.06 -14.30 3.67
N THR A 55 -7.91 -14.29 2.64
CA THR A 55 -8.16 -13.11 1.82
C THR A 55 -8.80 -12.00 2.65
N ILE A 56 -8.18 -10.83 2.63
CA ILE A 56 -8.69 -9.64 3.31
C ILE A 56 -9.10 -8.54 2.33
N GLY A 57 -8.56 -8.55 1.11
CA GLY A 57 -8.85 -7.56 0.09
C GLY A 57 -8.25 -7.91 -1.27
N TYR A 58 -8.36 -6.97 -2.21
CA TYR A 58 -7.88 -7.12 -3.57
C TYR A 58 -7.23 -5.82 -4.08
N VAL A 59 -6.25 -5.96 -4.97
CA VAL A 59 -5.70 -4.89 -5.79
C VAL A 59 -6.14 -5.10 -7.22
N GLU A 60 -6.91 -4.17 -7.77
CA GLU A 60 -7.40 -4.24 -9.14
C GLU A 60 -7.14 -2.92 -9.87
N ARG A 61 -6.31 -2.98 -10.92
CA ARG A 61 -5.87 -1.81 -11.71
C ARG A 61 -5.24 -0.74 -10.82
N ASP A 62 -6.05 0.23 -10.43
CA ASP A 62 -5.72 1.44 -9.67
C ASP A 62 -6.57 1.54 -8.38
N CYS A 63 -7.19 0.44 -7.97
CA CYS A 63 -8.10 0.39 -6.83
C CYS A 63 -7.65 -0.67 -5.82
N ILE A 64 -7.85 -0.36 -4.55
CA ILE A 64 -7.77 -1.35 -3.46
C ILE A 64 -9.18 -1.59 -2.94
N LEU A 65 -9.60 -2.85 -2.93
CA LEU A 65 -10.93 -3.29 -2.57
C LEU A 65 -10.89 -4.15 -1.31
N SER A 66 -11.91 -4.03 -0.46
CA SER A 66 -12.12 -4.92 0.69
C SER A 66 -12.35 -6.37 0.26
N GLY A 67 -12.35 -7.31 1.22
CA GLY A 67 -12.70 -8.72 0.97
C GLY A 67 -14.09 -8.92 0.35
N SER A 68 -15.02 -7.98 0.57
CA SER A 68 -16.34 -7.91 -0.07
C SER A 68 -16.35 -7.21 -1.43
N ARG A 69 -15.18 -6.92 -2.01
CA ARG A 69 -14.98 -6.19 -3.27
C ARG A 69 -15.57 -4.78 -3.30
N SER A 70 -15.71 -4.13 -2.15
CA SER A 70 -16.04 -2.70 -2.10
C SER A 70 -14.76 -1.88 -2.25
N THR A 71 -14.75 -0.89 -3.15
CA THR A 71 -13.56 -0.04 -3.33
C THR A 71 -13.34 0.81 -2.08
N ARG A 72 -12.14 0.71 -1.49
CA ARG A 72 -11.71 1.46 -0.31
C ARG A 72 -10.85 2.66 -0.70
N PHE A 73 -9.93 2.44 -1.63
CA PHE A 73 -8.96 3.45 -2.06
C PHE A 73 -8.78 3.44 -3.57
N TYR A 74 -8.61 4.64 -4.14
CA TYR A 74 -8.20 4.87 -5.52
C TYR A 74 -6.74 5.36 -5.54
N ILE A 75 -5.97 4.88 -6.50
CA ILE A 75 -4.55 5.19 -6.69
C ILE A 75 -4.42 5.84 -8.06
N ARG A 76 -4.31 7.16 -8.12
CA ARG A 76 -4.38 7.91 -9.39
C ARG A 76 -3.41 9.07 -9.39
N GLY A 77 -2.59 9.17 -10.43
CA GLY A 77 -1.71 10.33 -10.65
C GLY A 77 -0.81 10.66 -9.45
N GLY A 78 -0.26 9.65 -8.78
CA GLY A 78 0.60 9.83 -7.60
C GLY A 78 -0.16 10.10 -6.28
N ARG A 79 -1.48 9.95 -6.27
CA ARG A 79 -2.35 10.19 -5.12
C ARG A 79 -3.03 8.91 -4.66
N ILE A 80 -3.29 8.84 -3.36
CA ILE A 80 -4.19 7.88 -2.73
C ILE A 80 -5.44 8.66 -2.33
N GLU A 81 -6.60 8.21 -2.79
CA GLU A 81 -7.88 8.90 -2.58
C GLU A 81 -8.91 7.95 -1.95
N ARG A 82 -9.81 8.50 -1.13
CA ARG A 82 -11.01 7.79 -0.66
C ARG A 82 -12.11 7.80 -1.71
N SER A 83 -13.19 7.06 -1.46
CA SER A 83 -14.37 7.02 -2.34
C SER A 83 -15.06 8.35 -2.57
N ASN A 84 -14.94 9.29 -1.62
CA ASN A 84 -15.45 10.65 -1.76
C ASN A 84 -14.50 11.59 -2.54
N GLY A 85 -13.41 11.09 -3.12
CA GLY A 85 -12.42 11.87 -3.87
C GLY A 85 -11.43 12.65 -3.00
N SER A 86 -11.49 12.52 -1.67
CA SER A 86 -10.51 13.17 -0.80
C SER A 86 -9.14 12.50 -0.91
N THR A 87 -8.11 13.26 -1.29
CA THR A 87 -6.72 12.80 -1.25
C THR A 87 -6.27 12.64 0.20
N ILE A 88 -5.82 11.44 0.54
CA ILE A 88 -5.32 11.12 1.88
C ILE A 88 -3.80 11.05 1.93
N GLY A 89 -3.15 10.88 0.78
CA GLY A 89 -1.72 10.75 0.70
C GLY A 89 -1.19 10.88 -0.70
N TYR A 90 0.09 11.18 -0.78
CA TYR A 90 0.88 11.10 -2.00
C TYR A 90 1.89 9.98 -1.85
N TYR A 91 2.19 9.32 -2.95
CA TYR A 91 3.29 8.35 -3.03
C TYR A 91 4.26 8.80 -4.13
N ASP A 92 5.54 8.57 -3.87
CA ASP A 92 6.62 8.84 -4.80
C ASP A 92 7.51 7.60 -4.83
N GLY A 93 7.65 7.01 -6.02
CA GLY A 93 8.32 5.71 -6.21
C GLY A 93 7.42 4.59 -6.71
N SER A 94 7.98 3.85 -7.67
CA SER A 94 7.56 2.67 -8.44
C SER A 94 6.08 2.50 -8.83
N GLU A 95 5.89 2.19 -10.13
CA GLU A 95 4.67 1.68 -10.77
C GLU A 95 4.11 0.39 -10.16
N ASP A 96 4.76 -0.18 -9.13
CA ASP A 96 4.28 -1.37 -8.44
C ASP A 96 3.21 -1.03 -7.40
N ILE A 97 1.98 -0.97 -7.89
CA ILE A 97 0.79 -0.76 -7.07
C ILE A 97 0.66 -1.77 -5.92
N LYS A 98 1.28 -2.95 -6.01
CA LYS A 98 1.22 -3.94 -4.93
C LYS A 98 2.05 -3.52 -3.73
N ALA A 99 3.21 -2.93 -3.94
CA ALA A 99 4.01 -2.39 -2.84
C ALA A 99 3.28 -1.23 -2.14
N LEU A 100 2.57 -0.40 -2.91
CA LEU A 100 1.73 0.65 -2.35
C LEU A 100 0.52 0.10 -1.59
N ALA A 101 -0.12 -0.95 -2.14
CA ALA A 101 -1.19 -1.64 -1.44
C ALA A 101 -0.68 -2.31 -0.15
N ALA A 102 0.54 -2.82 -0.13
CA ALA A 102 1.16 -3.33 1.09
C ALA A 102 1.29 -2.23 2.15
N TYR A 103 1.74 -1.02 1.77
CA TYR A 103 1.74 0.14 2.67
C TYR A 103 0.33 0.45 3.21
N ILE A 104 -0.64 0.61 2.33
CA ILE A 104 -2.02 1.00 2.70
C ILE A 104 -2.65 -0.04 3.64
N VAL A 105 -2.55 -1.33 3.31
CA VAL A 105 -3.25 -2.38 4.05
C VAL A 105 -2.55 -2.73 5.37
N PHE A 106 -1.22 -2.76 5.41
CA PHE A 106 -0.49 -3.32 6.55
C PHE A 106 0.21 -2.29 7.44
N PHE A 107 0.44 -1.06 6.95
CA PHE A 107 1.27 -0.08 7.67
C PHE A 107 0.59 1.27 7.90
N SER A 108 -0.44 1.63 7.12
CA SER A 108 -1.07 2.96 7.21
C SER A 108 -2.00 3.14 8.41
N GLY A 109 -2.60 2.05 8.90
CA GLY A 109 -3.67 2.07 9.90
C GLY A 109 -5.04 2.54 9.36
N TRP A 110 -5.22 2.71 8.05
CA TRP A 110 -6.50 3.13 7.45
C TRP A 110 -7.38 1.99 6.93
N TRP A 111 -6.84 0.77 6.91
CA TRP A 111 -7.47 -0.41 6.30
C TRP A 111 -8.78 -0.80 6.99
#